data_AF-A0A1P8YLN0-F1
#
_entry.id   AF-A0A1P8YLN0-F1
#
_cell.length_a   1.000
_cell.length_b   1.000
_cell.length_c   1.000
_cell.angle_alpha   90.00
_cell.angle_beta   90.00
_cell.angle_gamma   90.00
#
_symmetry.space_group_name_H-M   'P 1'
#
loop_
_entity.id
_entity.type
_entity.pdbx_description
1 polymer ?
#
loop_
_entity_poly.entity_id
_entity_poly.type
_entity_poly.pdbx_seq_one_letter_code
_entity_poly.pdbx_strand_id
1 'polypeptide(L)'
;MAMAARDVAARSDVDGPRATLAAALGAGAIATLTLQVTVVSIAYLLTGAAVAATAFATVRPRPTGLQVGAALGALALLAVAAVRGAEWLITLCVVASWVVGSVALVGGWTWTGLALASTAVWLTPVRVTGWVRRGRARLRTGRGVKPGRVAAVAAISVVLILVFGSLFVSADPEFAELFGAVVPDVQVTNPVGRLMLGFLVMGTALAAAYLRRRTPRFDAMAPRRGRPVARWEWAVPLALLDLLFAVFVAVQVRVLFGGDDHVQDTDNLTYADYARQGFWQLTAVTVLTLAVIAIAVRKVDRRDAGDRLSARLLLGALCALTLVIVASAVHRMSLYENEFGFTRLRVSVMATELWLGVVFVLLMVAGVRMSARWLPRAVLASVAVGLLGFAALNPDGYIAEMNVERYADTGDIDVGYLRGLSVDAVPALDRLPEPARSCALLGMDVDDTAWFEYNSARSKAREILRTRPVGPCDSGVSPASWPR
;
A
#
# COMPACT_ATOMS: atom_id res chain seq x y z
N MET A 1 -0.79 14.72 46.57
CA MET A 1 -1.18 14.44 45.16
C MET A 1 -0.01 14.37 44.18
N ALA A 2 0.92 15.34 44.13
CA ALA A 2 2.04 15.31 43.17
C ALA A 2 3.03 14.13 43.36
N MET A 3 3.22 13.67 44.60
CA MET A 3 4.07 12.51 44.92
C MET A 3 3.41 11.19 44.50
N ALA A 4 2.11 11.03 44.75
CA ALA A 4 1.32 9.89 44.24
C ALA A 4 1.24 9.85 42.70
N ALA A 5 1.14 11.01 42.04
CA ALA A 5 1.19 11.09 40.58
C ALA A 5 2.58 10.74 40.02
N ARG A 6 3.66 11.12 40.72
CA ARG A 6 5.03 10.69 40.38
C ARG A 6 5.25 9.20 40.62
N ASP A 7 4.71 8.63 41.69
CA ASP A 7 4.82 7.20 41.98
C ASP A 7 4.00 6.34 41.02
N VAL A 8 2.82 6.81 40.57
CA VAL A 8 2.04 6.16 39.51
C VAL A 8 2.76 6.28 38.16
N ALA A 9 3.35 7.43 37.84
CA ALA A 9 4.16 7.60 36.63
C ALA A 9 5.42 6.70 36.65
N ALA A 10 6.10 6.61 37.80
CA ALA A 10 7.28 5.76 37.98
C ALA A 10 6.94 4.26 37.94
N ARG A 11 5.83 3.82 38.55
CA ARG A 11 5.33 2.42 38.44
C ARG A 11 4.92 2.09 37.00
N SER A 12 4.27 3.01 36.29
CA SER A 12 3.89 2.83 34.89
C SER A 12 5.09 2.71 33.92
N ASP A 13 6.25 3.24 34.32
CA ASP A 13 7.50 3.16 33.55
C ASP A 13 8.30 1.87 33.85
N VAL A 14 7.97 1.16 34.94
CA VAL A 14 8.63 -0.10 35.37
C VAL A 14 7.90 -1.36 34.88
N ASP A 15 6.56 -1.34 34.82
CA ASP A 15 5.76 -2.45 34.26
C ASP A 15 5.68 -2.40 32.72
N GLY A 16 5.80 -1.20 32.14
CA GLY A 16 5.78 -0.97 30.70
C GLY A 16 6.84 -1.77 29.90
N PRO A 17 8.11 -1.82 30.31
CA PRO A 17 9.15 -2.54 29.58
C PRO A 17 8.96 -4.05 29.51
N ARG A 18 8.45 -4.70 30.57
CA ARG A 18 8.25 -6.17 30.59
C ARG A 18 7.14 -6.59 29.63
N ALA A 19 5.98 -5.94 29.72
CA ALA A 19 4.84 -6.23 28.86
C ALA A 19 5.15 -5.90 27.39
N THR A 20 5.84 -4.78 27.12
CA THR A 20 6.26 -4.43 25.76
C THR A 20 7.29 -5.43 25.19
N LEU A 21 8.25 -5.90 25.99
CA LEU A 21 9.22 -6.91 25.54
C LEU A 21 8.55 -8.26 25.24
N ALA A 22 7.65 -8.71 26.11
CA ALA A 22 6.89 -9.95 25.91
C ALA A 22 5.99 -9.87 24.66
N ALA A 23 5.29 -8.75 24.48
CA ALA A 23 4.44 -8.52 23.31
C ALA A 23 5.26 -8.47 22.00
N ALA A 24 6.42 -7.80 22.01
CA ALA A 24 7.30 -7.76 20.84
C ALA A 24 7.90 -9.12 20.50
N LEU A 25 8.28 -9.92 21.51
CA LEU A 25 8.69 -11.31 21.32
C LEU A 25 7.56 -12.14 20.69
N GLY A 26 6.33 -11.97 21.17
CA GLY A 26 5.15 -12.60 20.59
C GLY A 26 4.94 -12.21 19.12
N ALA A 27 5.06 -10.93 18.78
CA ALA A 27 4.95 -10.45 17.40
C ALA A 27 6.04 -11.04 16.49
N GLY A 28 7.28 -11.12 16.98
CA GLY A 28 8.37 -11.78 16.25
C GLY A 28 8.14 -13.28 16.06
N ALA A 29 7.66 -13.98 17.10
CA ALA A 29 7.34 -15.40 17.02
C ALA A 29 6.21 -15.69 16.01
N ILE A 30 5.13 -14.89 16.03
CA ILE A 30 4.06 -14.96 15.03
C ILE A 30 4.66 -14.82 13.63
N ALA A 31 5.46 -13.79 13.37
CA ALA A 31 6.08 -13.59 12.07
C ALA A 31 6.98 -14.76 11.64
N THR A 32 7.83 -15.29 12.53
CA THR A 32 8.68 -16.45 12.20
C THR A 32 7.86 -17.69 11.84
N LEU A 33 6.73 -17.91 12.51
CA LEU A 33 5.91 -19.11 12.35
C LEU A 33 4.97 -19.01 11.14
N THR A 34 4.38 -17.84 10.90
CA THR A 34 3.31 -17.69 9.92
C THR A 34 3.72 -16.94 8.66
N LEU A 35 4.67 -15.99 8.75
CA LEU A 35 4.95 -15.08 7.63
C LEU A 35 5.98 -15.71 6.68
N GLN A 36 5.51 -16.07 5.49
CA GLN A 36 6.36 -16.47 4.38
C GLN A 36 6.38 -15.36 3.34
N VAL A 37 7.56 -14.80 3.05
CA VAL A 37 7.69 -13.66 2.12
C VAL A 37 7.29 -14.06 0.70
N THR A 38 7.46 -15.34 0.34
CA THR A 38 7.09 -15.91 -0.96
C THR A 38 5.60 -16.19 -1.12
N VAL A 39 4.82 -16.18 -0.03
CA VAL A 39 3.39 -16.52 -0.06
C VAL A 39 2.55 -15.39 0.51
N VAL A 40 1.79 -14.74 -0.37
CA VAL A 40 0.76 -13.77 0.02
C VAL A 40 -0.34 -14.47 0.83
N SER A 41 -0.62 -13.96 2.03
CA SER A 41 -1.52 -14.64 2.97
C SER A 41 -2.06 -13.74 4.09
N ILE A 42 -3.00 -14.28 4.88
CA ILE A 42 -3.51 -13.65 6.12
C ILE A 42 -2.41 -13.38 7.17
N ALA A 43 -1.26 -14.05 7.09
CA ALA A 43 -0.12 -13.84 7.98
C ALA A 43 0.37 -12.37 8.03
N TYR A 44 0.24 -11.62 6.93
CA TYR A 44 0.56 -10.19 6.89
C TYR A 44 -0.32 -9.37 7.84
N LEU A 45 -1.63 -9.64 7.85
CA LEU A 45 -2.59 -9.01 8.75
C LEU A 45 -2.31 -9.39 10.21
N LEU A 46 -2.09 -10.68 10.50
CA LEU A 46 -1.79 -11.16 11.85
C LEU A 46 -0.52 -10.51 12.41
N THR A 47 0.52 -10.43 11.59
CA THR A 47 1.79 -9.79 11.96
C THR A 47 1.60 -8.29 12.20
N GLY A 48 0.91 -7.59 11.30
CA GLY A 48 0.59 -6.17 11.46
C GLY A 48 -0.24 -5.88 12.71
N ALA A 49 -1.23 -6.73 13.01
CA ALA A 49 -2.05 -6.64 14.21
C ALA A 49 -1.23 -6.84 15.48
N ALA A 50 -0.29 -7.80 15.49
CA ALA A 50 0.60 -8.03 16.63
C ALA A 50 1.54 -6.84 16.89
N VAL A 51 2.08 -6.23 15.83
CA VAL A 51 2.90 -5.00 15.92
C VAL A 51 2.05 -3.83 16.45
N ALA A 52 0.84 -3.64 15.92
CA ALA A 52 -0.08 -2.60 16.35
C ALA A 52 -0.49 -2.79 17.83
N ALA A 53 -0.85 -4.01 18.23
CA ALA A 53 -1.18 -4.34 19.61
C ALA A 53 -0.01 -4.03 20.56
N THR A 54 1.22 -4.39 20.17
CA THR A 54 2.43 -4.05 20.94
C THR A 54 2.56 -2.55 21.15
N ALA A 55 2.32 -1.74 20.11
CA ALA A 55 2.46 -0.30 20.18
C ALA A 55 1.31 0.43 20.91
N PHE A 56 0.06 -0.02 20.72
CA PHE A 56 -1.14 0.67 21.22
C PHE A 56 -1.69 0.13 22.54
N ALA A 57 -1.54 -1.18 22.84
CA ALA A 57 -2.05 -1.77 24.08
C ALA A 57 -1.09 -1.60 25.26
N THR A 58 0.23 -1.56 25.01
CA THR A 58 1.24 -1.50 26.08
C THR A 58 1.61 -0.07 26.51
N VAL A 59 1.14 0.95 25.77
CA VAL A 59 1.52 2.35 25.97
C VAL A 59 0.31 3.20 26.35
N ARG A 60 0.44 3.99 27.42
CA ARG A 60 -0.48 5.09 27.78
C ARG A 60 0.23 6.39 27.39
N PRO A 61 -0.42 7.42 26.78
CA PRO A 61 -1.86 7.71 26.69
C PRO A 61 -2.62 6.98 25.57
N ARG A 62 -3.95 6.90 25.72
CA ARG A 62 -4.85 6.30 24.71
C ARG A 62 -4.70 7.00 23.35
N PRO A 63 -4.77 6.26 22.23
CA PRO A 63 -4.68 6.85 20.90
C PRO A 63 -5.83 7.81 20.63
N THR A 64 -5.57 8.86 19.84
CA THR A 64 -6.64 9.73 19.35
C THR A 64 -7.46 9.00 18.29
N GLY A 65 -8.72 9.39 18.08
CA GLY A 65 -9.59 8.74 17.07
C GLY A 65 -8.97 8.71 15.67
N LEU A 66 -8.21 9.75 15.30
CA LEU A 66 -7.49 9.81 14.04
C LEU A 66 -6.32 8.80 13.96
N GLN A 67 -5.61 8.56 15.05
CA GLN A 67 -4.57 7.52 15.11
C GLN A 67 -5.17 6.13 15.03
N VAL A 68 -6.32 5.90 15.66
CA VAL A 68 -7.07 4.65 15.53
C VAL A 68 -7.52 4.44 14.09
N GLY A 69 -8.09 5.48 13.46
CA GLY A 69 -8.50 5.41 12.05
C GLY A 69 -7.34 5.08 11.10
N ALA A 70 -6.16 5.69 11.30
CA ALA A 70 -4.97 5.37 10.52
C ALA A 70 -4.42 3.97 10.81
N ALA A 71 -4.43 3.52 12.07
CA ALA A 71 -4.03 2.15 12.41
C ALA A 71 -4.97 1.12 11.76
N LEU A 72 -6.28 1.37 11.80
CA LEU A 72 -7.28 0.53 11.12
C LEU A 72 -7.09 0.56 9.60
N GLY A 73 -6.82 1.72 9.00
CA GLY A 73 -6.51 1.83 7.57
C GLY A 73 -5.25 1.05 7.17
N ALA A 74 -4.20 1.09 7.99
CA ALA A 74 -2.98 0.31 7.78
C ALA A 74 -3.23 -1.21 7.89
N LEU A 75 -4.07 -1.64 8.84
CA LEU A 75 -4.48 -3.04 8.96
C LEU A 75 -5.38 -3.48 7.80
N ALA A 76 -6.32 -2.63 7.36
CA ALA A 76 -7.16 -2.91 6.20
C ALA A 76 -6.31 -3.11 4.93
N LEU A 77 -5.26 -2.31 4.73
CA LEU A 77 -4.31 -2.51 3.63
C LEU A 77 -3.57 -3.86 3.73
N LEU A 78 -3.19 -4.30 4.93
CA LEU A 78 -2.57 -5.64 5.10
C LEU A 78 -3.58 -6.78 4.93
N ALA A 79 -4.85 -6.55 5.26
CA ALA A 79 -5.92 -7.51 5.06
C ALA A 79 -6.15 -7.83 3.57
N VAL A 80 -5.74 -6.94 2.65
CA VAL A 80 -5.76 -7.20 1.21
C VAL A 80 -4.99 -8.48 0.87
N ALA A 81 -3.89 -8.81 1.57
CA ALA A 81 -3.12 -10.03 1.36
C ALA A 81 -3.88 -11.32 1.73
N ALA A 82 -4.95 -11.23 2.53
CA ALA A 82 -5.84 -12.36 2.80
C ALA A 82 -6.90 -12.55 1.70
N VAL A 83 -7.16 -11.52 0.90
CA VAL A 83 -8.26 -11.49 -0.07
C VAL A 83 -7.77 -11.62 -1.52
N ARG A 84 -6.71 -10.89 -1.87
CA ARG A 84 -6.16 -10.81 -3.24
C ARG A 84 -4.86 -11.59 -3.35
N GLY A 85 -4.61 -12.19 -4.51
CA GLY A 85 -3.39 -12.91 -4.86
C GLY A 85 -2.38 -12.09 -5.67
N ALA A 86 -2.73 -10.87 -6.09
CA ALA A 86 -1.84 -9.98 -6.83
C ALA A 86 -0.65 -9.46 -6.00
N GLU A 87 0.52 -10.11 -6.10
CA GLU A 87 1.74 -9.77 -5.34
C GLU A 87 2.20 -8.32 -5.50
N TRP A 88 2.10 -7.78 -6.72
CA TRP A 88 2.47 -6.39 -7.01
C TRP A 88 1.57 -5.38 -6.28
N LEU A 89 0.26 -5.66 -6.22
CA LEU A 89 -0.72 -4.84 -5.50
C LEU A 89 -0.46 -4.92 -4.00
N ILE A 90 -0.20 -6.12 -3.48
CA ILE A 90 0.09 -6.32 -2.06
C ILE A 90 1.37 -5.63 -1.65
N THR A 91 2.39 -5.61 -2.51
CA THR A 91 3.61 -4.83 -2.28
C THR A 91 3.28 -3.35 -2.09
N LEU A 92 2.42 -2.77 -2.93
CA LEU A 92 1.95 -1.38 -2.77
C LEU A 92 1.16 -1.19 -1.48
N CYS A 93 0.26 -2.13 -1.13
CA CYS A 93 -0.51 -2.09 0.10
C CYS A 93 0.37 -2.19 1.36
N VAL A 94 1.42 -3.01 1.36
CA VAL A 94 2.39 -3.14 2.46
C VAL A 94 3.18 -1.84 2.63
N VAL A 95 3.66 -1.24 1.54
CA VAL A 95 4.36 0.05 1.58
C VAL A 95 3.44 1.17 2.07
N ALA A 96 2.21 1.23 1.57
CA ALA A 96 1.22 2.20 2.03
C ALA A 96 0.85 1.98 3.52
N SER A 97 0.69 0.72 3.94
CA SER A 97 0.45 0.35 5.34
C SER A 97 1.60 0.80 6.24
N TRP A 98 2.85 0.66 5.79
CA TRP A 98 4.02 1.16 6.50
C TRP A 98 3.96 2.68 6.71
N VAL A 99 3.65 3.44 5.65
CA VAL A 99 3.55 4.91 5.72
C VAL A 99 2.41 5.33 6.64
N VAL A 100 1.21 4.79 6.44
CA VAL A 100 0.02 5.12 7.24
C VAL A 100 0.21 4.69 8.70
N GLY A 101 0.75 3.51 8.94
CA GLY A 101 1.05 2.98 10.28
C GLY A 101 2.10 3.80 11.01
N SER A 102 3.16 4.22 10.32
CA SER A 102 4.19 5.11 10.89
C SER A 102 3.61 6.44 11.37
N VAL A 103 2.69 7.01 10.60
CA VAL A 103 1.96 8.24 10.97
C VAL A 103 1.02 7.99 12.15
N ALA A 104 0.33 6.85 12.18
CA ALA A 104 -0.53 6.47 13.30
C ALA A 104 0.26 6.39 14.63
N LEU A 105 1.50 5.90 14.58
CA LEU A 105 2.40 5.79 15.74
C LEU A 105 2.87 7.16 16.26
N VAL A 106 3.35 8.01 15.37
CA VAL A 106 4.02 9.28 15.75
C VAL A 106 3.03 10.43 15.92
N GLY A 107 1.94 10.46 15.15
CA GLY A 107 0.94 11.53 15.18
C GLY A 107 1.37 12.84 14.51
N GLY A 108 2.37 12.80 13.61
CA GLY A 108 2.80 13.96 12.82
C GLY A 108 1.98 14.08 11.54
N TRP A 109 1.09 15.08 11.47
CA TRP A 109 0.12 15.24 10.37
C TRP A 109 0.46 16.36 9.40
N THR A 110 1.69 16.87 9.45
CA THR A 110 2.24 17.80 8.48
C THR A 110 2.98 17.05 7.36
N TRP A 111 3.30 17.72 6.25
CA TRP A 111 4.11 17.12 5.17
C TRP A 111 5.47 16.61 5.68
N THR A 112 6.13 17.35 6.58
CA THR A 112 7.37 16.89 7.23
C THR A 112 7.12 15.78 8.24
N GLY A 113 6.00 15.84 8.96
CA GLY A 113 5.57 14.77 9.85
C GLY A 113 5.41 13.43 9.12
N LEU A 114 4.75 13.45 7.96
CA LEU A 114 4.54 12.27 7.11
C LEU A 114 5.87 11.69 6.58
N ALA A 115 6.74 12.53 6.05
CA ALA A 115 8.04 12.11 5.52
C ALA A 115 8.98 11.56 6.62
N LEU A 116 9.07 12.27 7.75
CA LEU A 116 9.95 11.86 8.86
C LEU A 116 9.38 10.68 9.66
N ALA A 117 8.05 10.55 9.80
CA ALA A 117 7.45 9.41 10.47
C ALA A 117 7.81 8.10 9.78
N SER A 118 7.73 8.07 8.44
CA SER A 118 8.02 6.89 7.61
C SER A 118 9.48 6.42 7.71
N THR A 119 10.41 7.33 8.03
CA THR A 119 11.84 7.04 8.22
C THR A 119 12.23 6.84 9.68
N ALA A 120 11.37 7.24 10.62
CA ALA A 120 11.66 7.21 12.05
C ALA A 120 11.95 5.81 12.56
N VAL A 121 11.21 4.80 12.11
CA VAL A 121 11.38 3.41 12.55
C VAL A 121 12.79 2.91 12.20
N TRP A 122 13.30 3.23 11.01
CA TRP A 122 14.64 2.86 10.55
C TRP A 122 15.77 3.55 11.34
N LEU A 123 15.54 4.76 11.85
CA LEU A 123 16.54 5.54 12.60
C LEU A 123 16.54 5.26 14.11
N THR A 124 15.57 4.50 14.61
CA THR A 124 15.42 4.18 16.04
C THR A 124 16.21 2.99 16.61
N PRO A 125 16.77 2.02 15.86
CA PRO A 125 17.41 0.83 16.44
C PRO A 125 18.49 1.16 17.47
N VAL A 126 19.36 2.13 17.20
CA VAL A 126 20.45 2.57 18.11
C VAL A 126 19.90 3.13 19.43
N ARG A 127 18.73 3.78 19.39
CA ARG A 127 18.09 4.35 20.58
C ARG A 127 17.30 3.30 21.36
N VAL A 128 16.68 2.36 20.65
CA VAL A 128 15.93 1.23 21.20
C VAL A 128 16.87 0.29 21.96
N THR A 129 18.06 -0.03 21.44
CA THR A 129 19.03 -0.91 22.13
C THR A 129 19.45 -0.33 23.48
N GLY A 130 19.75 0.98 23.54
CA GLY A 130 20.06 1.67 24.80
C GLY A 130 18.88 1.70 25.77
N TRP A 131 17.64 1.82 25.26
CA TRP A 131 16.42 1.77 26.07
C TRP A 131 16.17 0.36 26.64
N VAL A 132 16.27 -0.69 25.82
CA VAL A 132 16.14 -2.09 26.24
C VAL A 132 17.21 -2.47 27.27
N ARG A 133 18.46 -2.04 27.07
CA ARG A 133 19.57 -2.29 28.03
C ARG A 133 19.31 -1.65 29.39
N ARG A 134 18.85 -0.39 29.41
CA ARG A 134 18.47 0.31 30.66
C ARG A 134 17.23 -0.31 31.31
N GLY A 135 16.27 -0.77 30.52
CA GLY A 135 15.13 -1.56 31.00
C GLY A 135 15.61 -2.81 31.72
N ARG A 136 16.44 -3.64 31.08
CA ARG A 136 17.04 -4.85 31.68
C ARG A 136 17.80 -4.60 32.97
N ALA A 137 18.52 -3.48 33.08
CA ALA A 137 19.24 -3.12 34.31
C ALA A 137 18.29 -2.80 35.48
N ARG A 138 17.12 -2.19 35.22
CA ARG A 138 16.10 -1.89 36.23
C ARG A 138 15.26 -3.10 36.64
N LEU A 139 15.25 -4.17 35.83
CA LEU A 139 14.56 -5.42 36.14
C LEU A 139 15.31 -6.30 37.14
N ARG A 140 16.58 -5.98 37.46
CA ARG A 140 17.45 -6.72 38.38
C ARG A 140 17.22 -6.42 39.88
N THR A 141 16.25 -5.59 40.25
CA THR A 141 16.05 -5.12 41.64
C THR A 141 14.97 -5.84 42.46
N GLY A 142 14.44 -6.98 42.01
CA GLY A 142 13.61 -7.87 42.85
C GLY A 142 13.99 -9.32 42.60
N ARG A 143 14.12 -10.14 43.67
CA ARG A 143 14.50 -11.58 43.69
C ARG A 143 14.40 -12.24 42.31
N GLY A 144 15.48 -12.12 41.52
CA GLY A 144 15.45 -12.40 40.09
C GLY A 144 15.76 -13.87 39.81
N VAL A 145 14.87 -14.56 39.11
CA VAL A 145 15.14 -15.88 38.55
C VAL A 145 16.36 -15.77 37.62
N LYS A 146 17.39 -16.59 37.85
CA LYS A 146 18.62 -16.57 37.04
C LYS A 146 18.26 -16.81 35.57
N PRO A 147 18.81 -16.05 34.60
CA PRO A 147 18.50 -16.23 33.17
C PRO A 147 18.77 -17.66 32.69
N GLY A 148 19.77 -18.35 33.28
CA GLY A 148 20.01 -19.77 33.03
C GLY A 148 18.89 -20.69 33.48
N ARG A 149 18.14 -20.36 34.54
CA ARG A 149 16.96 -21.13 34.97
C ARG A 149 15.78 -20.90 34.03
N VAL A 150 15.61 -19.69 33.50
CA VAL A 150 14.59 -19.41 32.47
C VAL A 150 14.91 -20.17 31.18
N ALA A 151 16.18 -20.16 30.75
CA ALA A 151 16.63 -20.93 29.59
C ALA A 151 16.46 -22.44 29.80
N ALA A 152 16.78 -22.95 31.00
CA ALA A 152 16.58 -24.36 31.34
C ALA A 152 15.10 -24.75 31.33
N VAL A 153 14.22 -23.94 31.93
CA VAL A 153 12.76 -24.18 31.89
C VAL A 153 12.25 -24.15 30.46
N ALA A 154 12.67 -23.18 29.64
CA ALA A 154 12.28 -23.12 28.23
C ALA A 154 12.76 -24.36 27.45
N ALA A 155 14.00 -24.79 27.65
CA ALA A 155 14.55 -26.00 27.02
C ALA A 155 13.77 -27.26 27.43
N ILE A 156 13.48 -27.42 28.73
CA ILE A 156 12.71 -28.55 29.25
C ILE A 156 11.28 -28.53 28.67
N SER A 157 10.63 -27.37 28.60
CA SER A 157 9.31 -27.23 27.99
C SER A 157 9.32 -27.57 26.51
N VAL A 158 10.34 -27.16 25.75
CA VAL A 158 10.50 -27.52 24.34
C VAL A 158 10.69 -29.02 24.17
N VAL A 159 11.57 -29.64 24.98
CA VAL A 159 11.78 -31.09 24.96
C VAL A 159 10.50 -31.84 25.29
N LEU A 160 9.76 -31.41 26.32
CA LEU A 160 8.47 -32.00 26.67
C LEU A 160 7.46 -31.91 25.53
N ILE A 161 7.31 -30.74 24.91
CA ILE A 161 6.38 -30.54 23.79
C ILE A 161 6.79 -31.40 22.58
N LEU A 162 8.08 -31.52 22.29
CA LEU A 162 8.56 -32.36 21.19
C LEU A 162 8.29 -33.85 21.46
N VAL A 163 8.63 -34.33 22.66
CA VAL A 163 8.43 -35.73 23.04
C VAL A 163 6.95 -36.07 23.04
N PHE A 164 6.13 -35.33 23.78
CA PHE A 164 4.69 -35.61 23.87
C PHE A 164 3.96 -35.32 22.56
N GLY A 165 4.31 -34.24 21.85
CA GLY A 165 3.74 -33.92 20.54
C GLY A 165 4.02 -35.01 19.51
N SER A 166 5.27 -35.49 19.43
CA SER A 166 5.61 -36.60 18.52
C SER A 166 4.88 -37.90 18.90
N LEU A 167 4.75 -38.19 20.20
CA LEU A 167 4.01 -39.35 20.70
C LEU A 167 2.54 -39.28 20.29
N PHE A 168 1.87 -38.13 20.48
CA PHE A 168 0.47 -37.95 20.13
C PHE A 168 0.23 -38.02 18.61
N VAL A 169 1.10 -37.42 17.80
CA VAL A 169 1.04 -37.54 16.33
C VAL A 169 1.24 -38.98 15.88
N SER A 170 2.08 -39.76 16.56
CA SER A 170 2.27 -41.18 16.23
C SER A 170 1.14 -42.09 16.70
N ALA A 171 0.42 -41.69 17.75
CA ALA A 171 -0.59 -42.52 18.41
C ALA A 171 -1.97 -42.41 17.77
N ASP A 172 -2.28 -41.28 17.14
CA ASP A 172 -3.61 -40.98 16.63
C ASP A 172 -3.55 -40.31 15.24
N PRO A 173 -4.06 -40.97 14.17
CA PRO A 173 -4.11 -40.40 12.83
C PRO A 173 -4.94 -39.12 12.70
N GLU A 174 -6.03 -38.97 13.46
CA GLU A 174 -6.85 -37.75 13.46
C GLU A 174 -6.10 -36.60 14.14
N PHE A 175 -5.38 -36.89 15.23
CA PHE A 175 -4.49 -35.91 15.86
C PHE A 175 -3.33 -35.53 14.93
N ALA A 176 -2.79 -36.48 14.17
CA ALA A 176 -1.75 -36.21 13.19
C ALA A 176 -2.22 -35.25 12.08
N GLU A 177 -3.45 -35.45 11.58
CA GLU A 177 -4.04 -34.56 10.57
C GLU A 177 -4.32 -33.17 11.15
N LEU A 178 -4.86 -33.07 12.37
CA LEU A 178 -5.07 -31.79 13.06
C LEU A 178 -3.74 -31.08 13.37
N PHE A 179 -2.72 -31.83 13.80
CA PHE A 179 -1.39 -31.30 14.09
C PHE A 179 -0.72 -30.81 12.81
N GLY A 180 -0.79 -31.57 11.71
CA GLY A 180 -0.31 -31.15 10.39
C GLY A 180 -1.06 -29.93 9.83
N ALA A 181 -2.37 -29.82 10.12
CA ALA A 181 -3.16 -28.66 9.72
C ALA A 181 -2.82 -27.39 10.51
N VAL A 182 -2.46 -27.50 11.79
CA VAL A 182 -2.23 -26.35 12.70
C VAL A 182 -0.76 -25.95 12.78
N VAL A 183 0.15 -26.92 12.80
CA VAL A 183 1.59 -26.70 12.88
C VAL A 183 2.10 -26.38 11.47
N PRO A 184 2.74 -25.22 11.27
CA PRO A 184 3.36 -24.89 9.98
C PRO A 184 4.23 -26.05 9.53
N ASP A 185 4.07 -26.53 8.30
CA ASP A 185 5.00 -27.51 7.75
C ASP A 185 6.38 -26.85 7.75
N VAL A 186 7.21 -27.24 8.73
CA VAL A 186 8.57 -26.71 8.88
C VAL A 186 9.45 -27.48 7.91
N GLN A 187 9.05 -27.53 6.64
CA GLN A 187 10.01 -27.79 5.59
C GLN A 187 11.05 -26.67 5.71
N VAL A 188 12.27 -27.06 6.04
CA VAL A 188 13.39 -26.20 6.41
C VAL A 188 13.96 -25.51 5.17
N THR A 189 13.09 -24.99 4.29
CA THR A 189 13.46 -24.04 3.26
C THR A 189 13.69 -22.69 3.93
N ASN A 190 14.96 -22.42 4.27
CA ASN A 190 15.46 -21.15 4.80
C ASN A 190 15.05 -20.78 6.25
N PRO A 191 15.48 -21.55 7.27
CA PRO A 191 15.22 -21.23 8.68
C PRO A 191 15.88 -19.92 9.12
N VAL A 192 17.02 -19.57 8.53
CA VAL A 192 17.74 -18.33 8.80
C VAL A 192 16.90 -17.12 8.38
N GLY A 193 16.30 -17.16 7.19
CA GLY A 193 15.41 -16.11 6.68
C GLY A 193 14.20 -15.87 7.58
N ARG A 194 13.53 -16.95 8.03
CA ARG A 194 12.37 -16.84 8.95
C ARG A 194 12.75 -16.26 10.32
N LEU A 195 13.91 -16.66 10.86
CA LEU A 195 14.44 -16.08 12.10
C LEU A 195 14.80 -14.61 11.92
N MET A 196 15.49 -14.25 10.84
CA MET A 196 15.83 -12.86 10.51
C MET A 196 14.58 -11.99 10.38
N LEU A 197 13.53 -12.50 9.73
CA LEU A 197 12.24 -11.83 9.59
C LEU A 197 11.56 -11.64 10.95
N GLY A 198 11.54 -12.67 11.80
CA GLY A 198 11.03 -12.58 13.17
C GLY A 198 11.78 -11.56 14.02
N PHE A 199 13.11 -11.53 13.93
CA PHE A 199 13.93 -10.52 14.60
C PHE A 199 13.67 -9.11 14.06
N LEU A 200 13.47 -8.98 12.75
CA LEU A 200 13.09 -7.71 12.12
C LEU A 200 11.74 -7.23 12.65
N VAL A 201 10.72 -8.09 12.68
CA VAL A 201 9.38 -7.78 13.19
C VAL A 201 9.40 -7.47 14.69
N MET A 202 10.16 -8.22 15.49
CA MET A 202 10.37 -7.90 16.89
C MET A 202 11.02 -6.52 17.05
N GLY A 203 12.03 -6.22 16.22
CA GLY A 203 12.70 -4.93 16.19
C GLY A 203 11.75 -3.78 15.84
N THR A 204 10.90 -3.95 14.82
CA THR A 204 9.89 -2.95 14.43
C THR A 204 8.81 -2.78 15.50
N ALA A 205 8.36 -3.86 16.15
CA ALA A 205 7.42 -3.79 17.27
C ALA A 205 7.99 -3.01 18.47
N LEU A 206 9.27 -3.26 18.82
CA LEU A 206 9.97 -2.50 19.87
C LEU A 206 10.18 -1.04 19.48
N ALA A 207 10.56 -0.77 18.24
CA ALA A 207 10.70 0.59 17.70
C ALA A 207 9.37 1.35 17.73
N ALA A 208 8.28 0.69 17.31
CA ALA A 208 6.93 1.26 17.33
C ALA A 208 6.48 1.62 18.75
N ALA A 209 6.67 0.70 19.72
CA ALA A 209 6.36 0.98 21.11
C ALA A 209 7.25 2.09 21.70
N TYR A 210 8.54 2.14 21.35
CA TYR A 210 9.45 3.20 21.76
C TYR A 210 9.02 4.58 21.21
N LEU A 211 8.74 4.66 19.90
CA LEU A 211 8.26 5.87 19.24
C LEU A 211 6.94 6.34 19.83
N ARG A 212 6.05 5.43 20.21
CA ARG A 212 4.78 5.78 20.87
C ARG A 212 4.97 6.32 22.28
N ARG A 213 5.93 5.79 23.06
CA ARG A 213 6.29 6.32 24.38
C ARG A 213 7.04 7.65 24.30
N ARG A 214 7.83 7.86 23.25
CA ARG A 214 8.63 9.07 23.02
C ARG A 214 8.31 9.68 21.67
N THR A 215 7.06 10.12 21.51
CA THR A 215 6.56 10.70 20.25
C THR A 215 7.46 11.85 19.79
N PRO A 216 8.21 11.68 18.69
CA PRO A 216 8.99 12.76 18.13
C PRO A 216 8.07 13.89 17.68
N ARG A 217 8.42 15.14 17.99
CA ARG A 217 7.67 16.31 17.49
C ARG A 217 8.14 16.67 16.08
N PHE A 218 7.88 15.79 15.11
CA PHE A 218 8.28 16.03 13.71
C PHE A 218 7.62 17.27 13.10
N ASP A 219 6.42 17.63 13.57
CA ASP A 219 5.72 18.85 13.15
C ASP A 219 6.48 20.13 13.53
N ALA A 220 7.34 20.10 14.56
CA ALA A 220 8.17 21.24 14.93
C ALA A 220 9.31 21.51 13.94
N MET A 221 9.66 20.52 13.11
CA MET A 221 10.65 20.64 12.03
C MET A 221 10.03 21.05 10.69
N ALA A 222 8.72 21.36 10.66
CA ALA A 222 8.09 21.91 9.48
C ALA A 222 8.82 23.20 9.05
N PRO A 223 9.13 23.39 7.76
CA PRO A 223 9.89 24.56 7.35
C PRO A 223 9.09 25.83 7.65
N ARG A 224 9.81 26.91 7.96
CA ARG A 224 9.20 28.21 8.24
C ARG A 224 8.30 28.64 7.07
N ARG A 225 7.28 29.45 7.39
CA ARG A 225 6.43 30.08 6.38
C ARG A 225 7.32 30.78 5.36
N GLY A 226 6.99 30.62 4.08
CA GLY A 226 7.72 31.29 3.00
C GLY A 226 7.66 32.81 3.19
N ARG A 227 8.70 33.49 2.72
CA ARG A 227 8.71 34.95 2.65
C ARG A 227 7.73 35.37 1.54
N PRO A 228 6.69 36.15 1.86
CA PRO A 228 5.83 36.69 0.82
C PRO A 228 6.67 37.58 -0.11
N VAL A 229 6.35 37.55 -1.39
CA VAL A 229 6.95 38.40 -2.43
C VAL A 229 5.86 39.29 -3.03
N ALA A 230 6.24 40.29 -3.82
CA ALA A 230 5.27 41.19 -4.43
C ALA A 230 4.29 40.42 -5.33
N ARG A 231 3.02 40.87 -5.38
CA ARG A 231 1.93 40.18 -6.10
C ARG A 231 2.31 39.82 -7.54
N TRP A 232 2.93 40.75 -8.26
CA TRP A 232 3.27 40.58 -9.68
C TRP A 232 4.30 39.45 -9.92
N GLU A 233 5.22 39.21 -8.98
CA GLU A 233 6.27 38.19 -9.11
C GLU A 233 5.71 36.77 -9.17
N TRP A 234 4.57 36.52 -8.53
CA TRP A 234 3.92 35.21 -8.54
C TRP A 234 2.65 35.18 -9.40
N ALA A 235 1.93 36.29 -9.51
CA ALA A 235 0.67 36.33 -10.26
C ALA A 235 0.88 36.33 -11.77
N VAL A 236 1.90 37.03 -12.30
CA VAL A 236 2.14 37.11 -13.75
C VAL A 236 2.55 35.74 -14.33
N PRO A 237 3.51 34.99 -13.74
CA PRO A 237 3.84 33.66 -14.24
C PRO A 237 2.66 32.68 -14.18
N LEU A 238 1.84 32.74 -13.12
CA LEU A 238 0.64 31.91 -13.01
C LEU A 238 -0.40 32.27 -14.08
N ALA A 239 -0.65 33.56 -14.30
CA ALA A 239 -1.62 34.01 -15.30
C ALA A 239 -1.19 33.60 -16.73
N LEU A 240 0.11 33.66 -17.04
CA LEU A 240 0.64 33.19 -18.32
C LEU A 240 0.50 31.67 -18.46
N LEU A 241 0.73 30.92 -17.38
CA LEU A 241 0.54 29.48 -17.36
C LEU A 241 -0.94 29.10 -17.52
N ASP A 242 -1.85 29.79 -16.84
CA ASP A 242 -3.30 29.61 -16.98
C ASP A 242 -3.74 29.91 -18.42
N LEU A 243 -3.22 30.97 -19.04
CA LEU A 243 -3.50 31.28 -20.44
C LEU A 243 -3.02 30.15 -21.37
N LEU A 244 -1.80 29.64 -21.16
CA LEU A 244 -1.27 28.53 -21.94
C LEU A 244 -2.14 27.27 -21.80
N PHE A 245 -2.53 26.93 -20.57
CA PHE A 245 -3.38 25.78 -20.29
C PHE A 245 -4.78 25.97 -20.87
N ALA A 246 -5.33 27.19 -20.82
CA ALA A 246 -6.62 27.51 -21.40
C ALA A 246 -6.60 27.38 -22.93
N VAL A 247 -5.55 27.85 -23.59
CA VAL A 247 -5.37 27.66 -25.04
C VAL A 247 -5.28 26.17 -25.38
N PHE A 248 -4.48 25.42 -24.64
CA PHE A 248 -4.34 23.97 -24.83
C PHE A 248 -5.67 23.23 -24.64
N VAL A 249 -6.39 23.51 -23.55
CA VAL A 249 -7.71 22.94 -23.26
C VAL A 249 -8.72 23.34 -24.34
N ALA A 250 -8.71 24.58 -24.82
CA ALA A 250 -9.60 25.03 -25.89
C ALA A 250 -9.38 24.24 -27.20
N VAL A 251 -8.12 23.93 -27.54
CA VAL A 251 -7.80 23.05 -28.68
C VAL A 251 -8.32 21.64 -28.42
N GLN A 252 -8.06 21.07 -27.25
CA GLN A 252 -8.51 19.70 -26.91
C GLN A 252 -10.03 19.55 -26.93
N VAL A 253 -10.76 20.50 -26.36
CA VAL A 253 -12.23 20.51 -26.33
C VAL A 253 -12.77 20.58 -27.76
N ARG A 254 -12.16 21.40 -28.64
CA ARG A 254 -12.58 21.44 -30.06
C ARG A 254 -12.35 20.12 -30.79
N VAL A 255 -11.26 19.41 -30.52
CA VAL A 255 -11.02 18.08 -31.09
C VAL A 255 -12.01 17.06 -30.51
N LEU A 256 -12.30 17.12 -29.21
CA LEU A 256 -13.19 16.19 -28.53
C LEU A 256 -14.67 16.34 -28.96
N PHE A 257 -15.13 17.57 -29.18
CA PHE A 257 -16.50 17.88 -29.62
C PHE A 257 -16.62 18.14 -31.14
N GLY A 258 -15.51 18.03 -31.88
CA GLY A 258 -15.43 18.39 -33.30
C GLY A 258 -16.10 17.41 -34.26
N GLY A 259 -16.50 16.23 -33.79
CA GLY A 259 -17.18 15.21 -34.61
C GLY A 259 -16.29 14.60 -35.69
N ASP A 260 -16.75 13.49 -36.26
CA ASP A 260 -16.04 12.58 -37.18
C ASP A 260 -15.51 13.21 -38.49
N ASP A 261 -15.73 14.50 -38.73
CA ASP A 261 -15.33 15.21 -39.97
C ASP A 261 -13.86 15.66 -39.98
N HIS A 262 -13.11 15.57 -38.88
CA HIS A 262 -11.67 15.92 -38.85
C HIS A 262 -10.73 14.72 -38.70
N VAL A 263 -11.27 13.52 -38.47
CA VAL A 263 -10.47 12.32 -38.16
C VAL A 263 -10.36 11.39 -39.37
N GLN A 264 -11.20 11.56 -40.40
CA GLN A 264 -11.17 10.70 -41.59
C GLN A 264 -10.29 11.20 -42.75
N ASP A 265 -9.78 12.44 -42.72
CA ASP A 265 -9.23 13.06 -43.93
C ASP A 265 -7.80 13.63 -43.82
N THR A 266 -7.04 13.36 -42.74
CA THR A 266 -5.65 13.91 -42.71
C THR A 266 -4.55 13.05 -42.12
N ASP A 267 -4.79 11.97 -41.38
CA ASP A 267 -3.64 11.20 -40.86
C ASP A 267 -3.79 9.70 -41.11
N ASN A 268 -2.96 9.18 -42.02
CA ASN A 268 -2.53 7.77 -42.10
C ASN A 268 -1.82 7.28 -40.81
N LEU A 269 -2.01 7.98 -39.68
CA LEU A 269 -1.59 7.54 -38.35
C LEU A 269 -2.71 6.66 -37.81
N THR A 270 -2.43 5.37 -37.65
CA THR A 270 -3.32 4.47 -36.94
C THR A 270 -3.63 5.11 -35.58
N TYR A 271 -4.90 5.16 -35.18
CA TYR A 271 -5.40 5.78 -33.93
C TYR A 271 -4.52 5.47 -32.68
N ALA A 272 -3.86 4.32 -32.72
CA ALA A 272 -2.78 3.83 -31.87
C ALA A 272 -1.58 4.76 -31.62
N ASP A 273 -1.05 5.42 -32.65
CA ASP A 273 0.13 6.29 -32.54
C ASP A 273 -0.22 7.62 -31.87
N TYR A 274 -1.43 8.13 -32.15
CA TYR A 274 -2.00 9.26 -31.43
C TYR A 274 -2.15 8.94 -29.93
N ALA A 275 -2.62 7.75 -29.58
CA ALA A 275 -2.82 7.33 -28.19
C ALA A 275 -1.48 7.18 -27.40
N ARG A 276 -0.40 6.75 -28.05
CA ARG A 276 0.92 6.60 -27.40
C ARG A 276 1.67 7.92 -27.23
N GLN A 277 1.54 8.85 -28.17
CA GLN A 277 2.22 10.14 -28.10
C GLN A 277 1.40 11.14 -27.27
N GLY A 278 2.01 11.77 -26.27
CA GLY A 278 1.37 12.85 -25.50
C GLY A 278 0.87 12.44 -24.11
N PHE A 279 0.53 11.17 -23.86
CA PHE A 279 0.04 10.74 -22.54
C PHE A 279 1.07 11.04 -21.43
N TRP A 280 2.31 10.59 -21.61
CA TRP A 280 3.37 10.81 -20.64
C TRP A 280 3.69 12.30 -20.44
N GLN A 281 3.55 13.09 -21.50
CA GLN A 281 3.68 14.53 -21.43
C GLN A 281 2.56 15.16 -20.59
N LEU A 282 1.30 14.72 -20.77
CA LEU A 282 0.16 15.21 -19.98
C LEU A 282 0.30 14.85 -18.51
N THR A 283 0.66 13.60 -18.19
CA THR A 283 0.93 13.20 -16.80
C THR A 283 2.09 14.00 -16.21
N ALA A 284 3.16 14.24 -16.97
CA ALA A 284 4.26 15.10 -16.53
C ALA A 284 3.80 16.53 -16.25
N VAL A 285 2.92 17.09 -17.08
CA VAL A 285 2.28 18.41 -16.86
C VAL A 285 1.44 18.42 -15.58
N THR A 286 0.65 17.37 -15.32
CA THR A 286 -0.14 17.20 -14.09
C THR A 286 0.77 17.24 -12.85
N VAL A 287 1.87 16.49 -12.85
CA VAL A 287 2.84 16.44 -11.74
C VAL A 287 3.60 17.77 -11.59
N LEU A 288 4.05 18.37 -12.70
CA LEU A 288 4.75 19.66 -12.69
C LEU A 288 3.86 20.78 -12.13
N THR A 289 2.57 20.75 -12.46
CA THR A 289 1.60 21.71 -11.93
C THR A 289 1.49 21.62 -10.40
N LEU A 290 1.54 20.43 -9.80
CA LEU A 290 1.58 20.28 -8.34
C LEU A 290 2.82 20.98 -7.74
N ALA A 291 3.98 20.88 -8.39
CA ALA A 291 5.19 21.57 -7.97
C ALA A 291 5.05 23.10 -8.08
N VAL A 292 4.49 23.59 -9.18
CA VAL A 292 4.18 25.02 -9.38
C VAL A 292 3.26 25.54 -8.27
N ILE A 293 2.16 24.83 -7.98
CA ILE A 293 1.23 25.18 -6.89
C ILE A 293 1.95 25.18 -5.54
N ALA A 294 2.75 24.15 -5.26
CA ALA A 294 3.50 24.04 -4.00
C ALA A 294 4.47 25.22 -3.79
N ILE A 295 5.10 25.71 -4.86
CA ILE A 295 5.99 26.89 -4.81
C ILE A 295 5.17 28.17 -4.66
N ALA A 296 4.17 28.38 -5.50
CA ALA A 296 3.34 29.59 -5.52
C ALA A 296 2.67 29.85 -4.17
N VAL A 297 2.10 28.81 -3.54
CA VAL A 297 1.41 28.91 -2.24
C VAL A 297 2.33 29.39 -1.10
N ARG A 298 3.66 29.24 -1.24
CA ARG A 298 4.65 29.74 -0.27
C ARG A 298 5.01 31.21 -0.47
N LYS A 299 4.69 31.78 -1.63
CA LYS A 299 5.04 33.14 -2.06
C LYS A 299 3.91 34.15 -1.86
N VAL A 300 2.66 33.68 -1.73
CA VAL A 300 1.45 34.52 -1.52
C VAL A 300 1.42 35.10 -0.09
N ASP A 301 1.17 36.42 0.05
CA ASP A 301 0.82 37.00 1.34
C ASP A 301 -0.65 36.70 1.68
N ARG A 302 -0.87 35.96 2.77
CA ARG A 302 -2.23 35.60 3.20
C ARG A 302 -2.91 36.69 4.02
N ARG A 303 -2.18 37.72 4.46
CA ARG A 303 -2.73 38.81 5.27
C ARG A 303 -3.45 39.84 4.41
N ASP A 304 -2.95 40.08 3.19
CA ASP A 304 -3.58 40.98 2.25
C ASP A 304 -4.83 40.37 1.58
N ALA A 305 -5.89 41.16 1.42
CA ALA A 305 -7.15 40.68 0.86
C ALA A 305 -7.09 40.47 -0.66
N GLY A 306 -6.35 41.32 -1.37
CA GLY A 306 -6.19 41.20 -2.81
C GLY A 306 -5.32 40.00 -3.18
N ASP A 307 -4.23 39.75 -2.45
CA ASP A 307 -3.37 38.58 -2.68
C ASP A 307 -4.14 37.28 -2.45
N ARG A 308 -5.01 37.22 -1.44
CA ARG A 308 -5.89 36.06 -1.22
C ARG A 308 -6.85 35.84 -2.38
N LEU A 309 -7.46 36.90 -2.92
CA LEU A 309 -8.41 36.78 -4.03
C LEU A 309 -7.68 36.35 -5.31
N SER A 310 -6.56 37.00 -5.66
CA SER A 310 -5.76 36.64 -6.82
C SER A 310 -5.24 35.20 -6.73
N ALA A 311 -4.81 34.74 -5.55
CA ALA A 311 -4.36 33.36 -5.37
C ALA A 311 -5.50 32.36 -5.53
N ARG A 312 -6.70 32.67 -5.04
CA ARG A 312 -7.88 31.80 -5.24
C ARG A 312 -8.29 31.69 -6.70
N LEU A 313 -8.27 32.81 -7.43
CA LEU A 313 -8.64 32.84 -8.85
C LEU A 313 -7.60 32.12 -9.70
N LEU A 314 -6.32 32.49 -9.61
CA LEU A 314 -5.26 31.92 -10.44
C LEU A 314 -4.97 30.45 -10.10
N LEU A 315 -4.76 30.11 -8.82
CA LEU A 315 -4.52 28.70 -8.45
C LEU A 315 -5.77 27.84 -8.64
N GLY A 316 -6.97 28.42 -8.47
CA GLY A 316 -8.24 27.75 -8.74
C GLY A 316 -8.43 27.47 -10.23
N ALA A 317 -8.14 28.45 -11.09
CA ALA A 317 -8.15 28.31 -12.54
C ALA A 317 -7.14 27.26 -12.99
N LEU A 318 -5.91 27.31 -12.49
CA LEU A 318 -4.87 26.32 -12.79
C LEU A 318 -5.31 24.90 -12.42
N CYS A 319 -5.92 24.71 -11.23
CA CYS A 319 -6.45 23.41 -10.82
C CYS A 319 -7.60 22.95 -11.74
N ALA A 320 -8.54 23.85 -12.08
CA ALA A 320 -9.67 23.51 -12.93
C ALA A 320 -9.23 23.13 -14.35
N LEU A 321 -8.32 23.90 -14.95
CA LEU A 321 -7.74 23.60 -16.26
C LEU A 321 -6.96 22.28 -16.23
N THR A 322 -6.21 22.02 -15.16
CA THR A 322 -5.49 20.74 -14.99
C THR A 322 -6.44 19.56 -14.85
N LEU A 323 -7.59 19.71 -14.19
CA LEU A 323 -8.60 18.64 -14.15
C LEU A 323 -9.15 18.31 -15.54
N VAL A 324 -9.28 19.29 -16.44
CA VAL A 324 -9.66 19.02 -17.84
C VAL A 324 -8.55 18.25 -18.57
N ILE A 325 -7.28 18.60 -18.33
CA ILE A 325 -6.12 17.86 -18.88
C ILE A 325 -6.08 16.42 -18.37
N VAL A 326 -6.32 16.20 -17.07
CA VAL A 326 -6.44 14.87 -16.45
C VAL A 326 -7.56 14.07 -17.11
N ALA A 327 -8.74 14.68 -17.30
CA ALA A 327 -9.87 14.03 -17.99
C ALA A 327 -9.54 13.65 -19.44
N SER A 328 -8.82 14.52 -20.15
CA SER A 328 -8.32 14.24 -21.50
C SER A 328 -7.32 13.09 -21.52
N ALA A 329 -6.39 13.04 -20.57
CA ALA A 329 -5.43 11.94 -20.43
C ALA A 329 -6.13 10.60 -20.14
N VAL A 330 -7.11 10.60 -19.24
CA VAL A 330 -7.97 9.43 -18.94
C VAL A 330 -8.69 8.95 -20.19
N HIS A 331 -9.31 9.86 -20.96
CA HIS A 331 -10.02 9.50 -22.18
C HIS A 331 -9.09 8.85 -23.22
N ARG A 332 -7.93 9.47 -23.50
CA ARG A 332 -6.93 8.91 -24.43
C ARG A 332 -6.43 7.54 -23.98
N MET A 333 -6.22 7.36 -22.68
CA MET A 333 -5.78 6.09 -22.13
C MET A 333 -6.86 5.00 -22.25
N SER A 334 -8.14 5.35 -22.06
CA SER A 334 -9.25 4.40 -22.21
C SER A 334 -9.41 3.92 -23.66
N LEU A 335 -9.22 4.81 -24.64
CA LEU A 335 -9.19 4.44 -26.05
C LEU A 335 -8.01 3.50 -26.34
N TYR A 336 -6.86 3.75 -25.72
CA TYR A 336 -5.68 2.88 -25.88
C TYR A 336 -5.92 1.47 -25.32
N GLU A 337 -6.58 1.36 -24.17
CA GLU A 337 -6.91 0.08 -23.54
C GLU A 337 -7.96 -0.70 -24.35
N ASN A 338 -8.98 -0.03 -24.89
CA ASN A 338 -9.99 -0.68 -25.73
C ASN A 338 -9.38 -1.23 -27.03
N GLU A 339 -8.45 -0.50 -27.63
CA GLU A 339 -7.82 -0.90 -28.89
C GLU A 339 -6.77 -2.00 -28.70
N PHE A 340 -5.92 -1.91 -27.67
CA PHE A 340 -4.75 -2.80 -27.47
C PHE A 340 -4.88 -3.77 -26.30
N GLY A 341 -6.04 -3.84 -25.65
CA GLY A 341 -6.27 -4.63 -24.46
C GLY A 341 -5.76 -3.97 -23.17
N PHE A 342 -6.14 -4.56 -22.04
CA PHE A 342 -5.81 -4.03 -20.72
C PHE A 342 -4.51 -4.62 -20.21
N THR A 343 -3.66 -3.81 -19.58
CA THR A 343 -2.45 -4.29 -18.89
C THR A 343 -2.29 -3.66 -17.50
N ARG A 344 -1.46 -4.26 -16.65
CA ARG A 344 -1.17 -3.77 -15.29
C ARG A 344 -0.65 -2.34 -15.31
N LEU A 345 0.23 -2.02 -16.26
CA LEU A 345 0.77 -0.68 -16.40
C LEU A 345 -0.33 0.31 -16.76
N ARG A 346 -1.14 -0.01 -17.78
CA ARG A 346 -2.20 0.88 -18.28
C ARG A 346 -3.24 1.19 -17.19
N VAL A 347 -3.73 0.14 -16.52
CA VAL A 347 -4.73 0.25 -15.44
C VAL A 347 -4.16 0.96 -14.20
N SER A 348 -2.89 0.69 -13.84
CA SER A 348 -2.25 1.37 -12.69
C SER A 348 -2.02 2.86 -12.97
N VAL A 349 -1.65 3.19 -14.20
CA VAL A 349 -1.49 4.58 -14.66
C VAL A 349 -2.84 5.30 -14.63
N MET A 350 -3.90 4.68 -15.13
CA MET A 350 -5.26 5.20 -15.05
C MET A 350 -5.68 5.49 -13.60
N ALA A 351 -5.49 4.52 -12.70
CA ALA A 351 -5.79 4.70 -11.28
C ALA A 351 -4.97 5.85 -10.63
N THR A 352 -3.71 5.99 -11.03
CA THR A 352 -2.83 7.07 -10.55
C THR A 352 -3.28 8.44 -11.06
N GLU A 353 -3.66 8.55 -12.34
CA GLU A 353 -4.14 9.79 -12.95
C GLU A 353 -5.48 10.24 -12.31
N LEU A 354 -6.40 9.31 -12.05
CA LEU A 354 -7.63 9.58 -11.29
C LEU A 354 -7.33 10.04 -9.86
N TRP A 355 -6.34 9.42 -9.19
CA TRP A 355 -5.91 9.86 -7.86
C TRP A 355 -5.29 11.27 -7.89
N LEU A 356 -4.50 11.61 -8.91
CA LEU A 356 -4.00 12.99 -9.11
C LEU A 356 -5.17 13.96 -9.27
N GLY A 357 -6.20 13.61 -10.03
CA GLY A 357 -7.46 14.37 -10.11
C GLY A 357 -8.07 14.63 -8.74
N VAL A 358 -8.17 13.60 -7.88
CA VAL A 358 -8.61 13.76 -6.49
C VAL A 358 -7.73 14.75 -5.72
N VAL A 359 -6.39 14.69 -5.87
CA VAL A 359 -5.48 15.65 -5.24
C VAL A 359 -5.76 17.09 -5.68
N PHE A 360 -6.04 17.34 -6.97
CA PHE A 360 -6.44 18.67 -7.46
C PHE A 360 -7.76 19.14 -6.87
N VAL A 361 -8.75 18.26 -6.72
CA VAL A 361 -10.01 18.58 -6.02
C VAL A 361 -9.74 18.97 -4.56
N LEU A 362 -8.88 18.22 -3.86
CA LEU A 362 -8.51 18.55 -2.47
C LEU A 362 -7.78 19.91 -2.39
N LEU A 363 -6.93 20.24 -3.37
CA LEU A 363 -6.26 21.53 -3.48
C LEU A 363 -7.26 22.69 -3.70
N MET A 364 -8.25 22.51 -4.58
CA MET A 364 -9.33 23.48 -4.77
C MET A 364 -10.10 23.73 -3.46
N VAL A 365 -10.49 22.67 -2.75
CA VAL A 365 -11.18 22.78 -1.45
C VAL A 365 -10.29 23.49 -0.42
N ALA A 366 -8.98 23.22 -0.41
CA ALA A 366 -8.03 23.89 0.47
C ALA A 366 -7.88 25.39 0.14
N GLY A 367 -7.94 25.75 -1.15
CA GLY A 367 -7.94 27.12 -1.65
C GLY A 367 -9.21 27.89 -1.25
N VAL A 368 -10.39 27.29 -1.44
CA VAL A 368 -11.68 27.88 -1.04
C VAL A 368 -11.71 28.12 0.48
N ARG A 369 -11.36 27.10 1.27
CA ARG A 369 -11.32 27.18 2.75
C ARG A 369 -10.15 28.03 3.29
N MET A 370 -9.20 28.45 2.46
CA MET A 370 -7.96 29.14 2.85
C MET A 370 -7.17 28.43 3.95
N SER A 371 -7.30 27.11 4.04
CA SER A 371 -6.68 26.28 5.06
C SER A 371 -6.20 24.98 4.46
N ALA A 372 -4.88 24.79 4.45
CA ALA A 372 -4.23 23.57 3.97
C ALA A 372 -3.77 22.65 5.12
N ARG A 373 -4.18 22.93 6.37
CA ARG A 373 -3.74 22.15 7.55
C ARG A 373 -4.24 20.70 7.56
N TRP A 374 -5.33 20.43 6.85
CA TRP A 374 -5.94 19.11 6.72
C TRP A 374 -5.48 18.36 5.46
N LEU A 375 -4.86 19.07 4.50
CA LEU A 375 -4.48 18.54 3.20
C LEU A 375 -3.53 17.33 3.26
N PRO A 376 -2.44 17.33 4.06
CA PRO A 376 -1.57 16.14 4.14
C PRO A 376 -2.32 14.91 4.63
N ARG A 377 -3.28 15.09 5.54
CA ARG A 377 -4.10 14.00 6.09
C ARG A 377 -5.06 13.45 5.05
N ALA A 378 -5.72 14.34 4.30
CA ALA A 378 -6.65 13.94 3.27
C ALA A 378 -5.95 13.27 2.09
N VAL A 379 -4.76 13.74 1.69
CA VAL A 379 -3.96 13.08 0.65
C VAL A 379 -3.49 11.70 1.11
N LEU A 380 -3.03 11.56 2.36
CA LEU A 380 -2.68 10.24 2.90
C LEU A 380 -3.89 9.30 2.96
N ALA A 381 -5.04 9.81 3.41
CA ALA A 381 -6.28 9.05 3.46
C ALA A 381 -6.77 8.67 2.05
N SER A 382 -6.63 9.55 1.05
CA SER A 382 -7.03 9.25 -0.33
C SER A 382 -6.14 8.20 -0.98
N VAL A 383 -4.84 8.14 -0.65
CA VAL A 383 -3.96 7.03 -1.07
C VAL A 383 -4.43 5.71 -0.47
N ALA A 384 -4.71 5.68 0.84
CA ALA A 384 -5.17 4.46 1.51
C ALA A 384 -6.52 3.98 0.95
N VAL A 385 -7.50 4.89 0.82
CA VAL A 385 -8.81 4.60 0.25
C VAL A 385 -8.70 4.21 -1.23
N GLY A 386 -7.87 4.90 -2.00
CA GLY A 386 -7.64 4.60 -3.41
C GLY A 386 -7.06 3.20 -3.62
N LEU A 387 -6.05 2.81 -2.83
CA LEU A 387 -5.49 1.45 -2.88
C LEU A 387 -6.50 0.38 -2.43
N LEU A 388 -7.31 0.66 -1.40
CA LEU A 388 -8.37 -0.26 -0.99
C LEU A 388 -9.46 -0.39 -2.07
N GLY A 389 -9.84 0.71 -2.71
CA GLY A 389 -10.77 0.70 -3.84
C GLY A 389 -10.20 -0.04 -5.05
N PHE A 390 -8.91 0.15 -5.34
CA PHE A 390 -8.21 -0.57 -6.39
C PHE A 390 -8.10 -2.07 -6.09
N ALA A 391 -7.83 -2.44 -4.85
CA ALA A 391 -7.89 -3.83 -4.39
C ALA A 391 -9.30 -4.42 -4.45
N ALA A 392 -10.34 -3.61 -4.17
CA ALA A 392 -11.73 -4.03 -4.29
C ALA A 392 -12.11 -4.32 -5.75
N LEU A 393 -11.66 -3.47 -6.69
CA LEU A 393 -11.83 -3.64 -8.14
C LEU A 393 -11.22 -4.95 -8.66
N ASN A 394 -10.22 -5.51 -7.97
CA ASN A 394 -9.45 -6.67 -8.40
C ASN A 394 -8.71 -6.42 -9.72
N PRO A 395 -7.57 -5.71 -9.73
CA PRO A 395 -7.01 -5.20 -10.98
C PRO A 395 -6.59 -6.31 -11.94
N ASP A 396 -5.98 -7.40 -11.46
CA ASP A 396 -5.62 -8.54 -12.33
C ASP A 396 -6.86 -9.29 -12.84
N GLY A 397 -7.91 -9.41 -12.02
CA GLY A 397 -9.19 -9.98 -12.45
C GLY A 397 -9.92 -9.11 -13.47
N TYR A 398 -9.96 -7.79 -13.25
CA TYR A 398 -10.54 -6.81 -14.19
C TYR A 398 -9.80 -6.81 -15.52
N ILE A 399 -8.47 -6.83 -15.50
CA ILE A 399 -7.64 -6.93 -16.71
C ILE A 399 -7.99 -8.21 -17.48
N ALA A 400 -8.05 -9.35 -16.79
CA ALA A 400 -8.40 -10.61 -17.43
C ALA A 400 -9.81 -10.57 -18.02
N GLU A 401 -10.80 -10.06 -17.28
CA GLU A 401 -12.19 -9.96 -17.74
C GLU A 401 -12.32 -9.12 -19.01
N MET A 402 -11.75 -7.91 -19.01
CA MET A 402 -11.83 -7.02 -20.19
C MET A 402 -11.10 -7.59 -21.41
N ASN A 403 -9.97 -8.29 -21.23
CA ASN A 403 -9.29 -8.94 -22.35
C ASN A 403 -10.04 -10.17 -22.87
N VAL A 404 -10.71 -10.92 -21.99
CA VAL A 404 -11.55 -12.07 -22.37
C VAL A 404 -12.81 -11.61 -23.11
N GLU A 405 -13.43 -10.52 -22.67
CA GLU A 405 -14.55 -9.89 -23.38
C GLU A 405 -14.12 -9.38 -24.76
N ARG A 406 -13.01 -8.64 -24.84
CA ARG A 406 -12.44 -8.18 -26.12
C ARG A 406 -12.14 -9.34 -27.07
N TYR A 407 -11.63 -10.46 -26.56
CA TYR A 407 -11.36 -11.65 -27.36
C TYR A 407 -12.62 -12.23 -27.99
N ALA A 408 -13.78 -12.14 -27.34
CA ALA A 408 -15.05 -12.58 -27.92
C ALA A 408 -15.44 -11.77 -29.16
N ASP A 409 -15.06 -10.49 -29.21
CA ASP A 409 -15.37 -9.58 -30.31
C ASP A 409 -14.29 -9.58 -31.41
N THR A 410 -13.00 -9.59 -31.03
CA THR A 410 -11.88 -9.43 -31.98
C THR A 410 -11.22 -10.74 -32.39
N GLY A 411 -11.34 -11.79 -31.59
CA GLY A 411 -10.60 -13.05 -31.76
C GLY A 411 -9.11 -12.96 -31.42
N ASP A 412 -8.61 -11.81 -30.96
CA ASP A 412 -7.19 -11.55 -30.68
C ASP A 412 -6.92 -11.40 -29.18
N ILE A 413 -6.00 -12.21 -28.64
CA ILE A 413 -5.66 -12.22 -27.21
C ILE A 413 -4.18 -12.55 -26.96
N ASP A 414 -3.52 -11.76 -26.12
CA ASP A 414 -2.14 -12.01 -25.71
C ASP A 414 -2.10 -12.98 -24.51
N VAL A 415 -2.14 -14.28 -24.81
CA VAL A 415 -2.05 -15.34 -23.79
C VAL A 415 -0.74 -15.28 -23.01
N GLY A 416 0.36 -14.86 -23.65
CA GLY A 416 1.66 -14.74 -23.01
C GLY A 416 1.66 -13.71 -21.88
N TYR A 417 1.02 -12.57 -22.12
CA TYR A 417 0.79 -11.56 -21.10
C TYR A 417 -0.17 -12.05 -19.99
N LEU A 418 -1.30 -12.67 -20.37
CA LEU A 418 -2.31 -13.13 -19.42
C LEU A 418 -1.79 -14.21 -18.45
N ARG A 419 -0.86 -15.04 -18.91
CA ARG A 419 -0.16 -16.03 -18.06
C ARG A 419 0.65 -15.39 -16.92
N GLY A 420 1.08 -14.13 -17.09
CA GLY A 420 1.78 -13.38 -16.05
C GLY A 420 0.86 -12.75 -15.00
N LEU A 421 -0.47 -12.84 -15.16
CA LEU A 421 -1.44 -12.36 -14.18
C LEU A 421 -1.45 -13.25 -12.93
N SER A 422 -1.93 -12.70 -11.81
CA SER A 422 -2.04 -13.46 -10.56
C SER A 422 -3.26 -14.39 -10.55
N VAL A 423 -3.37 -15.21 -9.50
CA VAL A 423 -4.50 -16.13 -9.27
C VAL A 423 -5.87 -15.45 -9.26
N ASP A 424 -5.92 -14.13 -9.05
CA ASP A 424 -7.15 -13.32 -9.16
C ASP A 424 -7.76 -13.35 -10.58
N ALA A 425 -6.96 -13.65 -11.61
CA ALA A 425 -7.39 -13.72 -13.01
C ALA A 425 -8.08 -15.05 -13.38
N VAL A 426 -7.90 -16.10 -12.59
CA VAL A 426 -8.39 -17.47 -12.89
C VAL A 426 -9.88 -17.51 -13.26
N PRO A 427 -10.80 -16.85 -12.52
CA PRO A 427 -12.23 -16.93 -12.86
C PRO A 427 -12.60 -16.29 -14.21
N ALA A 428 -11.82 -15.33 -14.69
CA ALA A 428 -12.02 -14.73 -16.02
C ALA A 428 -11.37 -15.59 -17.11
N LEU A 429 -10.13 -16.03 -16.89
CA LEU A 429 -9.38 -16.87 -17.83
C LEU A 429 -10.03 -18.24 -18.06
N ASP A 430 -10.73 -18.79 -17.07
CA ASP A 430 -11.46 -20.07 -17.19
C ASP A 430 -12.60 -20.03 -18.23
N ARG A 431 -13.07 -18.83 -18.60
CA ARG A 431 -14.12 -18.64 -19.62
C ARG A 431 -13.59 -18.75 -21.05
N LEU A 432 -12.28 -18.73 -21.25
CA LEU A 432 -11.68 -18.84 -22.58
C LEU A 432 -11.96 -20.23 -23.20
N PRO A 433 -12.06 -20.32 -24.53
CA PRO A 433 -12.06 -21.60 -25.22
C PRO A 433 -10.67 -22.26 -25.13
N GLU A 434 -10.64 -23.58 -25.27
CA GLU A 434 -9.38 -24.31 -25.44
C GLU A 434 -8.84 -24.07 -26.87
N PRO A 435 -7.51 -23.95 -27.07
CA PRO A 435 -6.44 -24.17 -26.08
C PRO A 435 -6.04 -22.91 -25.28
N ALA A 436 -6.59 -21.73 -25.59
CA ALA A 436 -6.18 -20.45 -24.98
C ALA A 436 -6.33 -20.45 -23.46
N ARG A 437 -7.41 -21.06 -22.94
CA ARG A 437 -7.63 -21.28 -21.51
C ARG A 437 -6.47 -22.02 -20.86
N SER A 438 -6.15 -23.24 -21.30
CA SER A 438 -5.10 -24.05 -20.68
C SER A 438 -3.73 -23.39 -20.80
N CYS A 439 -3.46 -22.69 -21.91
CA CYS A 439 -2.23 -21.93 -22.09
C CYS A 439 -2.12 -20.71 -21.16
N ALA A 440 -3.22 -19.99 -20.91
CA ALA A 440 -3.25 -18.84 -20.00
C ALA A 440 -3.12 -19.25 -18.52
N LEU A 441 -3.69 -20.41 -18.15
CA LEU A 441 -3.65 -20.94 -16.78
C LEU A 441 -2.36 -21.73 -16.47
N LEU A 442 -1.45 -21.88 -17.44
CA LEU A 442 -0.30 -22.77 -17.33
C LEU A 442 0.74 -22.26 -16.31
N GLY A 443 1.07 -23.11 -15.33
CA GLY A 443 2.04 -22.78 -14.29
C GLY A 443 1.49 -21.92 -13.15
N MET A 444 0.16 -21.77 -13.04
CA MET A 444 -0.43 -21.19 -11.84
C MET A 444 -0.33 -22.15 -10.66
N ASP A 445 0.36 -21.69 -9.62
CA ASP A 445 0.41 -22.35 -8.34
C ASP A 445 -0.82 -21.98 -7.51
N VAL A 446 -1.63 -23.00 -7.21
CA VAL A 446 -2.83 -22.88 -6.38
C VAL A 446 -2.79 -23.85 -5.20
N ASP A 447 -1.63 -24.39 -4.85
CA ASP A 447 -1.54 -25.25 -3.68
C ASP A 447 -1.66 -24.39 -2.39
N ASP A 448 -2.41 -24.87 -1.40
CA ASP A 448 -2.32 -24.33 -0.03
C ASP A 448 -1.86 -25.46 0.88
N THR A 449 -0.87 -25.15 1.71
CA THR A 449 -0.29 -26.14 2.63
C THR A 449 -0.74 -25.92 4.09
N ALA A 450 -1.21 -24.72 4.47
CA ALA A 450 -1.61 -24.43 5.85
C ALA A 450 -2.68 -23.31 6.04
N TRP A 451 -3.35 -23.27 7.20
CA TRP A 451 -4.43 -22.30 7.51
C TRP A 451 -3.97 -20.83 7.53
N PHE A 452 -2.72 -20.55 7.91
CA PHE A 452 -2.17 -19.19 7.97
C PHE A 452 -1.72 -18.67 6.60
N GLU A 453 -1.67 -19.55 5.59
CA GLU A 453 -1.41 -19.18 4.18
C GLU A 453 -2.69 -18.79 3.44
N TYR A 454 -3.84 -18.80 4.14
CA TYR A 454 -5.14 -18.55 3.56
C TYR A 454 -5.18 -17.27 2.73
N ASN A 455 -5.68 -17.44 1.51
CA ASN A 455 -5.93 -16.39 0.56
C ASN A 455 -7.23 -16.69 -0.21
N SER A 456 -8.20 -15.77 -0.16
CA SER A 456 -9.52 -16.00 -0.77
C SER A 456 -9.46 -16.19 -2.29
N ALA A 457 -8.64 -15.41 -3.01
CA ALA A 457 -8.49 -15.53 -4.45
C ALA A 457 -7.86 -16.89 -4.83
N ARG A 458 -6.82 -17.32 -4.10
CA ARG A 458 -6.20 -18.64 -4.31
C ARG A 458 -7.16 -19.78 -4.03
N SER A 459 -7.94 -19.70 -2.94
CA SER A 459 -8.97 -20.70 -2.61
C SER A 459 -10.00 -20.84 -3.73
N LYS A 460 -10.47 -19.73 -4.30
CA LYS A 460 -11.42 -19.74 -5.42
C LYS A 460 -10.79 -20.31 -6.69
N ALA A 461 -9.56 -19.92 -6.99
CA ALA A 461 -8.82 -20.45 -8.13
C ALA A 461 -8.65 -21.97 -8.05
N ARG A 462 -8.31 -22.49 -6.86
CA ARG A 462 -8.18 -23.93 -6.62
C ARG A 462 -9.46 -24.69 -6.90
N GLU A 463 -10.60 -24.18 -6.45
CA GLU A 463 -11.91 -24.82 -6.68
C GLU A 463 -12.22 -24.96 -8.17
N ILE A 464 -11.95 -23.89 -8.94
CA ILE A 464 -12.14 -23.87 -10.40
C ILE A 464 -11.22 -24.89 -11.07
N LEU A 465 -9.93 -24.89 -10.73
CA LEU A 465 -8.94 -25.78 -11.34
C LEU A 465 -9.12 -27.25 -10.92
N ARG A 466 -9.68 -27.53 -9.74
CA ARG A 466 -10.08 -28.89 -9.34
C ARG A 466 -11.27 -29.40 -10.16
N THR A 467 -12.22 -28.52 -10.46
CA THR A 467 -13.42 -28.86 -11.25
C THR A 467 -13.08 -29.05 -12.73
N ARG A 468 -12.21 -28.18 -13.25
CA ARG A 468 -11.78 -28.19 -14.66
C ARG A 468 -10.25 -28.08 -14.72
N PRO A 469 -9.53 -29.22 -14.65
CA PRO A 469 -8.08 -29.22 -14.69
C PRO A 469 -7.51 -28.53 -15.92
N VAL A 470 -6.29 -28.00 -15.78
CA VAL A 470 -5.55 -27.42 -16.90
C VAL A 470 -5.16 -28.56 -17.86
N GLY A 471 -5.59 -28.43 -19.11
CA GLY A 471 -5.27 -29.40 -20.16
C GLY A 471 -3.89 -29.16 -20.78
N PRO A 472 -3.49 -29.96 -21.78
CA PRO A 472 -2.30 -29.69 -22.57
C PRO A 472 -2.49 -28.38 -23.33
N CYS A 473 -1.50 -27.49 -23.22
CA CYS A 473 -1.35 -26.35 -24.11
C CYS A 473 -0.68 -26.84 -25.40
N ASP A 474 -1.46 -27.49 -26.28
CA ASP A 474 -0.99 -27.87 -27.62
C ASP A 474 -0.92 -26.60 -28.48
N SER A 475 0.24 -25.96 -28.46
CA SER A 475 0.53 -24.81 -29.31
C SER A 475 0.71 -25.27 -30.77
N GLY A 476 -0.40 -25.45 -31.48
CA GLY A 476 -0.44 -25.36 -32.94
C GLY A 476 -0.18 -23.94 -33.46
N VAL A 477 -0.03 -22.97 -32.56
CA VAL A 477 0.23 -21.56 -32.83
C VAL A 477 1.47 -21.18 -32.02
N SER A 478 2.62 -21.13 -32.70
CA SER A 478 3.88 -20.79 -32.05
C SER A 478 3.84 -19.37 -31.45
N PRO A 479 4.72 -19.02 -30.49
CA PRO A 479 4.89 -17.64 -30.02
C PRO A 479 5.25 -16.64 -31.14
N ALA A 480 5.64 -17.11 -32.33
CA ALA A 480 5.97 -16.29 -33.49
C ALA A 480 4.78 -15.98 -34.42
N SER A 481 3.59 -16.55 -34.18
CA SER A 481 2.38 -16.29 -34.98
C SER A 481 1.41 -15.29 -34.35
N TRP A 482 1.77 -14.68 -33.22
CA TRP A 482 1.06 -13.53 -32.67
C TRP A 482 1.70 -12.25 -33.22
N PRO A 483 0.94 -11.34 -33.87
CA PRO A 483 1.51 -10.08 -34.33
C PRO A 483 2.11 -9.32 -33.14
N ARG A 484 3.39 -8.95 -33.27
CA ARG A 484 4.17 -8.26 -32.23
C ARG A 484 3.68 -6.85 -31.94
#